data_AF-H9F0Q2-F1
#
_entry.id   AF-H9F0Q2-F1
#
_cell.length_a   1.000
_cell.length_b   1.000
_cell.length_c   1.000
_cell.angle_alpha   90.00
_cell.angle_beta   90.00
_cell.angle_gamma   90.00
#
_symmetry.space_group_name_H-M   'P 1'
#
loop_
_entity.id
_entity.type
_entity.pdbx_description
1 polymer ?
#
loop_
_entity_poly.entity_id
_entity_poly.type
_entity_poly.pdbx_seq_one_letter_code
_entity_poly.pdbx_strand_id
1 'polypeptide(L)'
;MTKKRKRQDDFQKVKLKVGKKKPKLQNATPTNFKTKTIHLPEQLKEDGTLPTNNRKLNIKDLLSQMHHYNAGVKQSALLGLKDLLSQYPFIIDAHLSNILSEVTAVFTDKDANVRLAAVQLLQFLAPKIRAEQISPFFPLVSAHLSSAMTHITEGIQEDSLKVLDILLEQYPALITGRSSILLKNFVELISHQQLSKGLINRDRSQSWILSVNPNRRLTSQQWRLKVLVRLSKFLQALADGSSRLRESEGLQEQKENPHATSNSIFINWKEHANDQQHIQVYENGGSQPNVSSQFRLRYLVGGLSGVDEGLSST
;
A
#
# COMPACT_ATOMS: atom_id res chain seq x y z
N MET A 1 24.30 -4.37 -93.68
CA MET A 1 24.46 -3.11 -92.90
C MET A 1 24.55 -3.44 -91.42
N THR A 2 25.75 -3.50 -90.85
CA THR A 2 25.97 -3.85 -89.44
C THR A 2 26.14 -2.57 -88.60
N LYS A 3 25.17 -2.30 -87.72
CA LYS A 3 25.25 -1.21 -86.73
C LYS A 3 26.41 -1.50 -85.78
N LYS A 4 27.55 -0.81 -85.97
CA LYS A 4 28.63 -0.79 -84.96
C LYS A 4 28.07 -0.26 -83.65
N ARG A 5 28.11 -1.07 -82.58
CA ARG A 5 27.84 -0.62 -81.21
C ARG A 5 28.76 0.57 -80.91
N LYS A 6 28.20 1.74 -80.58
CA LYS A 6 28.99 2.89 -80.14
C LYS A 6 29.85 2.45 -78.96
N ARG A 7 31.17 2.66 -79.05
CA ARG A 7 32.09 2.46 -77.93
C ARG A 7 31.54 3.27 -76.75
N GLN A 8 31.19 2.59 -75.67
CA GLN A 8 30.93 3.25 -74.40
C GLN A 8 32.30 3.62 -73.86
N ASP A 9 32.56 4.92 -73.74
CA ASP A 9 33.81 5.38 -73.15
C ASP A 9 33.78 5.07 -71.65
N ASP A 10 34.84 4.43 -71.15
CA ASP A 10 35.00 4.05 -69.74
C ASP A 10 35.03 5.28 -68.80
N PHE A 11 35.40 6.45 -69.34
CA PHE A 11 35.50 7.71 -68.60
C PHE A 11 34.56 8.77 -69.16
N GLN A 12 33.43 8.97 -68.49
CA GLN A 12 32.49 10.03 -68.82
C GLN A 12 32.76 11.26 -67.94
N LYS A 13 33.32 12.32 -68.55
CA LYS A 13 33.48 13.61 -67.87
C LYS A 13 32.11 14.29 -67.76
N VAL A 14 31.68 14.55 -66.53
CA VAL A 14 30.43 15.28 -66.27
C VAL A 14 30.58 16.70 -66.81
N LYS A 15 29.64 17.14 -67.67
CA LYS A 15 29.61 18.50 -68.22
C LYS A 15 29.54 19.52 -67.09
N LEU A 16 30.40 20.55 -67.17
CA LEU A 16 30.44 21.64 -66.21
C LEU A 16 29.08 22.37 -66.21
N LYS A 17 28.38 22.36 -65.07
CA LYS A 17 27.15 23.13 -64.88
C LYS A 17 27.51 24.41 -64.12
N VAL A 18 27.33 25.56 -64.77
CA VAL A 18 27.52 26.89 -64.17
C VAL A 18 26.66 27.03 -62.91
N GLY A 19 27.23 27.60 -61.84
CA GLY A 19 26.55 27.80 -60.55
C GLY A 19 26.60 26.62 -59.56
N LYS A 20 27.09 25.43 -59.95
CA LYS A 20 27.28 24.29 -59.02
C LYS A 20 28.74 24.17 -58.59
N LYS A 21 28.98 23.74 -57.34
CA LYS A 21 30.34 23.50 -56.83
C LYS A 21 31.06 22.51 -57.75
N LYS A 22 32.31 22.83 -58.07
CA LYS A 22 33.17 22.00 -58.92
C LYS A 22 33.21 20.57 -58.33
N PRO A 23 32.90 19.53 -59.11
CA PRO A 23 32.97 18.15 -58.64
C PRO A 23 34.41 17.83 -58.22
N LYS A 24 34.55 17.05 -57.14
CA LYS A 24 35.86 16.57 -56.69
C LYS A 24 36.52 15.76 -57.80
N LEU A 25 37.85 15.80 -57.87
CA LEU A 25 38.62 15.02 -58.83
C LEU A 25 38.31 13.52 -58.67
N GLN A 26 38.27 12.77 -59.78
CA GLN A 26 37.89 11.35 -59.76
C GLN A 26 38.88 10.46 -58.99
N ASN A 27 40.13 10.92 -58.82
CA ASN A 27 41.16 10.24 -58.03
C ASN A 27 41.20 10.67 -56.56
N ALA A 28 40.26 11.50 -56.10
CA ALA A 28 40.24 11.99 -54.73
C ALA A 28 39.65 10.94 -53.77
N THR A 29 40.48 10.39 -52.90
CA THR A 29 40.04 9.47 -51.85
C THR A 29 39.20 10.22 -50.81
N PRO A 30 37.93 9.82 -50.58
CA PRO A 30 37.12 10.43 -49.53
C PRO A 30 37.58 9.95 -48.15
N THR A 31 38.19 10.85 -47.36
CA THR A 31 38.69 10.57 -45.99
C THR A 31 37.63 10.83 -44.89
N ASN A 32 36.37 11.00 -45.27
CA ASN A 32 35.29 11.22 -44.31
C ASN A 32 34.74 9.88 -43.85
N PHE A 33 35.28 9.36 -42.75
CA PHE A 33 34.73 8.20 -42.05
C PHE A 33 34.08 8.66 -40.74
N LYS A 34 32.99 7.98 -40.36
CA LYS A 34 32.32 8.17 -39.08
C LYS A 34 32.41 6.86 -38.31
N THR A 35 33.07 6.89 -37.16
CA THR A 35 33.14 5.75 -36.24
C THR A 35 32.13 5.97 -35.12
N LYS A 36 31.34 4.94 -34.81
CA LYS A 36 30.46 4.93 -33.64
C LYS A 36 31.06 4.00 -32.59
N THR A 37 31.11 4.45 -31.34
CA THR A 37 31.56 3.65 -30.21
C THR A 37 30.50 2.61 -29.85
N ILE A 38 30.91 1.37 -29.61
CA ILE A 38 30.03 0.33 -29.08
C ILE A 38 29.87 0.61 -27.58
N HIS A 39 28.64 0.90 -27.14
CA HIS A 39 28.33 0.97 -25.71
C HIS A 39 27.97 -0.44 -25.24
N LEU A 40 28.84 -1.05 -24.45
CA LEU A 40 28.54 -2.30 -23.76
C LEU A 40 27.82 -1.95 -22.45
N PRO A 41 26.61 -2.47 -22.20
CA PRO A 41 25.96 -2.30 -20.91
C PRO A 41 26.86 -2.88 -19.82
N GLU A 42 27.02 -2.13 -18.74
CA GLU A 42 27.85 -2.53 -17.61
C GLU A 42 27.28 -3.79 -16.98
N GLN A 43 27.97 -4.91 -17.14
CA GLN A 43 27.67 -6.15 -16.43
C GLN A 43 28.08 -5.98 -14.98
N LEU A 44 27.25 -6.45 -14.02
CA LEU A 44 27.45 -6.34 -12.57
C LEU A 44 28.95 -6.47 -12.20
N LYS A 45 29.60 -5.33 -11.93
CA LYS A 45 30.99 -5.30 -11.48
C LYS A 45 31.03 -5.60 -9.99
N GLU A 46 32.00 -6.39 -9.57
CA GLU A 46 32.28 -6.61 -8.15
C GLU A 46 32.93 -5.34 -7.58
N ASP A 47 32.10 -4.40 -7.11
CA ASP A 47 32.60 -3.30 -6.28
C ASP A 47 32.88 -3.85 -4.88
N GLY A 48 34.13 -4.27 -4.64
CA GLY A 48 34.58 -4.82 -3.35
C GLY A 48 34.47 -3.87 -2.16
N THR A 49 34.08 -2.62 -2.39
CA THR A 49 33.88 -1.58 -1.37
C THR A 49 32.43 -1.48 -0.87
N LEU A 50 31.45 -1.98 -1.63
CA LEU A 50 30.04 -1.84 -1.28
C LEU A 50 29.52 -3.08 -0.55
N PRO A 51 28.68 -2.92 0.50
CA PRO A 51 28.05 -4.04 1.17
C PRO A 51 27.21 -4.86 0.19
N THR A 52 27.49 -6.16 0.12
CA THR A 52 26.74 -7.11 -0.71
C THR A 52 26.27 -8.29 0.11
N ASN A 53 25.21 -8.96 -0.35
CA ASN A 53 24.73 -10.18 0.28
C ASN A 53 25.53 -11.42 -0.19
N ASN A 54 25.14 -12.61 0.27
CA ASN A 54 25.76 -13.89 -0.11
C ASN A 54 25.75 -14.18 -1.62
N ARG A 55 24.85 -13.51 -2.38
CA ARG A 55 24.74 -13.60 -3.85
C ARG A 55 25.47 -12.47 -4.56
N LYS A 56 26.30 -11.69 -3.85
CA LYS A 56 27.05 -10.53 -4.34
C LYS A 56 26.16 -9.41 -4.90
N LEU A 57 24.93 -9.28 -4.41
CA LEU A 57 24.00 -8.22 -4.81
C LEU A 57 24.05 -7.07 -3.81
N ASN A 58 24.13 -5.84 -4.33
CA ASN A 58 24.02 -4.64 -3.49
C ASN A 58 22.54 -4.30 -3.20
N ILE A 59 22.30 -3.30 -2.35
CA ILE A 59 20.94 -2.87 -2.01
C ILE A 59 20.12 -2.41 -3.23
N LYS A 60 20.71 -1.66 -4.16
CA LYS A 60 20.01 -1.17 -5.36
C LYS A 60 19.58 -2.32 -6.27
N ASP A 61 20.45 -3.32 -6.43
CA ASP A 61 20.14 -4.53 -7.21
C ASP A 61 18.97 -5.29 -6.59
N LEU A 62 18.99 -5.48 -5.26
CA LEU A 62 17.92 -6.17 -4.54
C LEU A 62 16.58 -5.42 -4.63
N LEU A 63 16.60 -4.10 -4.44
CA LEU A 63 15.41 -3.28 -4.58
C LEU A 63 14.86 -3.32 -6.02
N SER A 64 15.73 -3.26 -7.04
CA SER A 64 15.30 -3.37 -8.44
C SER A 64 14.67 -4.73 -8.78
N GLN A 65 15.17 -5.82 -8.18
CA GLN A 65 14.64 -7.17 -8.40
C GLN A 65 13.22 -7.37 -7.85
N MET A 66 12.72 -6.49 -6.97
CA MET A 66 11.34 -6.54 -6.48
C MET A 66 10.31 -6.22 -7.56
N HIS A 67 10.71 -5.52 -8.63
CA HIS A 67 9.86 -5.23 -9.80
C HIS A 67 9.88 -6.33 -10.86
N HIS A 68 10.70 -7.36 -10.69
CA HIS A 68 10.88 -8.39 -11.71
C HIS A 68 9.63 -9.25 -11.88
N TYR A 69 9.23 -9.59 -13.11
CA TYR A 69 7.99 -10.33 -13.38
C TYR A 69 7.90 -11.72 -12.71
N ASN A 70 9.05 -12.35 -12.46
CA ASN A 70 9.18 -13.66 -11.82
C ASN A 70 9.10 -13.55 -10.29
N ALA A 71 8.09 -14.19 -9.68
CA ALA A 71 7.87 -14.22 -8.24
C ALA A 71 9.05 -14.79 -7.44
N GLY A 72 9.73 -15.83 -7.93
CA GLY A 72 10.89 -16.42 -7.24
C GLY A 72 12.07 -15.45 -7.14
N VAL A 73 12.26 -14.60 -8.15
CA VAL A 73 13.27 -13.53 -8.13
C VAL A 73 12.91 -12.48 -7.07
N LYS A 74 11.65 -12.01 -7.05
CA LYS A 74 11.17 -11.06 -6.03
C LYS A 74 11.32 -11.60 -4.61
N GLN A 75 10.89 -12.84 -4.38
CA GLN A 75 10.99 -13.49 -3.08
C GLN A 75 12.45 -13.60 -2.63
N SER A 76 13.33 -14.04 -3.54
CA SER A 76 14.77 -14.14 -3.24
C SER A 76 15.40 -12.78 -2.97
N ALA A 77 14.90 -11.71 -3.59
CA ALA A 77 15.35 -10.35 -3.34
C ALA A 77 14.94 -9.85 -1.95
N LEU A 78 13.71 -10.14 -1.50
CA LEU A 78 13.23 -9.79 -0.15
C LEU A 78 14.03 -10.52 0.94
N LEU A 79 14.27 -11.82 0.75
CA LEU A 79 15.10 -12.61 1.67
C LEU A 79 16.55 -12.12 1.66
N GLY A 80 17.12 -11.89 0.47
CA GLY A 80 18.46 -11.35 0.32
C GLY A 80 18.63 -9.95 0.92
N LEU A 81 17.58 -9.12 0.90
CA LEU A 81 17.56 -7.81 1.55
C LEU A 81 17.55 -7.97 3.08
N LYS A 82 16.74 -8.89 3.62
CA LYS A 82 16.77 -9.21 5.06
C LYS A 82 18.16 -9.63 5.52
N ASP A 83 18.82 -10.50 4.76
CA ASP A 83 20.17 -10.97 5.07
C ASP A 83 21.19 -9.83 5.03
N LEU A 84 21.15 -8.99 3.98
CA LEU A 84 22.03 -7.83 3.83
C LEU A 84 21.89 -6.85 5.00
N LEU A 85 20.65 -6.51 5.38
CA LEU A 85 20.37 -5.57 6.46
C LEU A 85 20.65 -6.16 7.85
N SER A 86 20.70 -7.49 7.97
CA SER A 86 21.16 -8.16 9.19
C SER A 86 22.67 -8.04 9.37
N GLN A 87 23.43 -8.12 8.27
CA GLN A 87 24.89 -8.00 8.28
C GLN A 87 25.35 -6.55 8.40
N TYR A 88 24.61 -5.61 7.78
CA TYR A 88 24.98 -4.20 7.70
C TYR A 88 23.82 -3.28 8.11
N PRO A 89 23.51 -3.15 9.43
CA PRO A 89 22.35 -2.39 9.90
C PRO A 89 22.36 -0.90 9.52
N PHE A 90 23.54 -0.29 9.35
CA PHE A 90 23.67 1.14 8.98
C PHE A 90 23.03 1.46 7.61
N ILE A 91 22.83 0.45 6.75
CA ILE A 91 22.17 0.60 5.45
C ILE A 91 20.70 0.98 5.64
N ILE A 92 20.06 0.56 6.75
CA ILE A 92 18.66 0.88 7.05
C ILE A 92 18.50 2.40 7.11
N ASP A 93 19.33 3.08 7.90
CA ASP A 93 19.25 4.54 8.05
C ASP A 93 19.60 5.27 6.74
N ALA A 94 20.60 4.77 6.00
CA ALA A 94 21.05 5.39 4.74
C ALA A 94 20.02 5.28 3.61
N HIS A 95 19.21 4.22 3.58
CA HIS A 95 18.30 3.91 2.47
C HIS A 95 16.85 3.70 2.90
N LEU A 96 16.45 4.21 4.07
CA LEU A 96 15.14 3.97 4.67
C LEU A 96 13.98 4.28 3.71
N SER A 97 14.03 5.44 3.05
CA SER A 97 12.98 5.88 2.12
C SER A 97 12.80 4.89 0.97
N ASN A 98 13.89 4.46 0.33
CA ASN A 98 13.86 3.49 -0.76
C ASN A 98 13.38 2.12 -0.28
N ILE A 99 13.88 1.64 0.86
CA ILE A 99 13.47 0.36 1.43
C ILE A 99 11.95 0.36 1.70
N LEU A 100 11.42 1.39 2.36
CA LEU A 100 9.99 1.47 2.66
C LEU A 100 9.13 1.58 1.39
N SER A 101 9.56 2.38 0.42
CA SER A 101 8.86 2.52 -0.87
C SER A 101 8.69 1.17 -1.56
N GLU A 102 9.77 0.40 -1.68
CA GLU A 102 9.75 -0.87 -2.40
C GLU A 102 9.05 -1.98 -1.61
N VAL A 103 9.34 -2.10 -0.31
CA VAL A 103 8.76 -3.17 0.52
C VAL A 103 7.25 -3.01 0.68
N THR A 104 6.75 -1.78 0.84
CA THR A 104 5.31 -1.54 1.01
C THR A 104 4.52 -1.76 -0.28
N ALA A 105 5.11 -1.49 -1.45
CA ALA A 105 4.48 -1.79 -2.74
C ALA A 105 4.25 -3.30 -2.94
N VAL A 106 5.09 -4.15 -2.33
CA VAL A 106 4.98 -5.62 -2.42
C VAL A 106 3.81 -6.19 -1.58
N PHE A 107 3.19 -5.40 -0.68
CA PHE A 107 2.03 -5.87 0.09
C PHE A 107 0.85 -6.31 -0.78
N THR A 108 0.74 -5.77 -1.99
CA THR A 108 -0.29 -6.11 -2.98
C THR A 108 0.23 -7.02 -4.09
N ASP A 109 1.37 -7.69 -3.92
CA ASP A 109 1.89 -8.59 -4.95
C ASP A 109 0.93 -9.77 -5.18
N LYS A 110 0.82 -10.21 -6.44
CA LYS A 110 -0.03 -11.32 -6.84
C LYS A 110 0.37 -12.64 -6.17
N ASP A 111 1.65 -12.86 -5.93
CA ASP A 111 2.18 -14.11 -5.41
C ASP A 111 2.18 -14.13 -3.87
N ALA A 112 1.63 -15.21 -3.29
CA ALA A 112 1.49 -15.34 -1.84
C ALA A 112 2.83 -15.49 -1.10
N ASN A 113 3.82 -16.14 -1.72
CA ASN A 113 5.13 -16.35 -1.09
C ASN A 113 5.93 -15.04 -1.08
N VAL A 114 5.78 -14.23 -2.13
CA VAL A 114 6.36 -12.87 -2.19
C VAL A 114 5.77 -11.99 -1.08
N ARG A 115 4.44 -11.97 -0.91
CA ARG A 115 3.80 -11.23 0.18
C ARG A 115 4.23 -11.73 1.56
N LEU A 116 4.32 -13.04 1.75
CA LEU A 116 4.78 -13.64 3.00
C LEU A 116 6.22 -13.19 3.34
N ALA A 117 7.12 -13.19 2.35
CA ALA A 117 8.48 -12.69 2.53
C ALA A 117 8.52 -11.20 2.87
N ALA A 118 7.63 -10.38 2.28
CA ALA A 118 7.51 -8.96 2.61
C ALA A 118 7.02 -8.74 4.05
N VAL A 119 6.04 -9.51 4.52
CA VAL A 119 5.58 -9.47 5.92
C VAL A 119 6.72 -9.86 6.88
N GLN A 120 7.48 -10.90 6.57
CA GLN A 120 8.63 -11.32 7.38
C GLN A 120 9.74 -10.27 7.41
N LEU A 121 9.99 -9.60 6.29
CA LEU A 121 10.96 -8.50 6.22
C LEU A 121 10.46 -7.31 7.04
N LEU A 122 9.17 -6.95 6.95
CA LEU A 122 8.59 -5.88 7.77
C LEU A 122 8.70 -6.20 9.27
N GLN A 123 8.38 -7.42 9.68
CA GLN A 123 8.53 -7.87 11.07
C GLN A 123 9.98 -7.72 11.57
N PHE A 124 10.96 -7.95 10.69
CA PHE A 124 12.38 -7.77 11.01
C PHE A 124 12.80 -6.29 11.06
N LEU A 125 12.25 -5.45 10.19
CA LEU A 125 12.60 -4.03 10.04
C LEU A 125 11.95 -3.15 11.10
N ALA A 126 10.66 -3.36 11.37
CA ALA A 126 9.86 -2.46 12.19
C ALA A 126 10.46 -2.23 13.60
N PRO A 127 10.96 -3.25 14.33
CA PRO A 127 11.59 -3.01 15.62
C PRO A 127 12.93 -2.25 15.56
N LYS A 128 13.57 -2.17 14.39
CA LYS A 128 14.87 -1.49 14.21
C LYS A 128 14.72 -0.01 13.82
N ILE A 129 13.53 0.41 13.42
CA ILE A 129 13.28 1.77 12.94
C ILE A 129 12.47 2.50 14.00
N ARG A 130 12.98 3.63 14.50
CA ARG A 130 12.27 4.43 15.49
C ARG A 130 11.05 5.11 14.89
N ALA A 131 10.04 5.38 15.71
CA ALA A 131 8.79 6.01 15.28
C ALA A 131 9.03 7.36 14.58
N GLU A 132 10.00 8.14 15.05
CA GLU A 132 10.34 9.45 14.48
C GLU A 132 10.95 9.32 13.07
N GLN A 133 11.68 8.24 12.81
CA GLN A 133 12.33 8.00 11.52
C GLN A 133 11.33 7.52 10.46
N ILE A 134 10.36 6.68 10.84
CA ILE A 134 9.32 6.19 9.90
C ILE A 134 8.19 7.19 9.69
N SER A 135 7.94 8.10 10.65
CA SER A 135 6.82 9.05 10.65
C SER A 135 6.64 9.80 9.31
N PRO A 136 7.69 10.38 8.68
CA PRO A 136 7.55 11.07 7.39
C PRO A 136 7.06 10.17 6.24
N PHE A 137 7.36 8.87 6.30
CA PHE A 137 7.00 7.87 5.30
C PHE A 137 5.71 7.12 5.65
N PHE A 138 5.20 7.28 6.86
CA PHE A 138 4.00 6.58 7.31
C PHE A 138 2.74 6.83 6.45
N PRO A 139 2.53 8.01 5.82
CA PRO A 139 1.44 8.18 4.85
C PRO A 139 1.51 7.18 3.69
N LEU A 140 2.72 6.88 3.18
CA LEU A 140 2.93 5.89 2.12
C LEU A 140 2.63 4.47 2.61
N VAL A 141 3.16 4.11 3.79
CA VAL A 141 2.91 2.80 4.42
C VAL A 141 1.41 2.58 4.63
N SER A 142 0.71 3.59 5.18
CA SER A 142 -0.73 3.54 5.44
C SER A 142 -1.57 3.46 4.17
N ALA A 143 -1.14 4.12 3.08
CA ALA A 143 -1.82 4.03 1.79
C ALA A 143 -1.71 2.62 1.19
N HIS A 144 -0.51 2.01 1.18
CA HIS A 144 -0.33 0.63 0.72
C HIS A 144 -1.08 -0.38 1.59
N LEU A 145 -1.06 -0.22 2.91
CA LEU A 145 -1.87 -1.04 3.81
C LEU A 145 -3.36 -0.92 3.49
N SER A 146 -3.86 0.31 3.33
CA SER A 146 -5.28 0.55 3.03
C SER A 146 -5.67 -0.10 1.70
N SER A 147 -4.83 0.06 0.67
CA SER A 147 -5.03 -0.59 -0.62
C SER A 147 -5.02 -2.12 -0.54
N ALA A 148 -4.21 -2.70 0.35
CA ALA A 148 -4.15 -4.14 0.54
C ALA A 148 -5.38 -4.67 1.32
N MET A 149 -5.85 -3.92 2.32
CA MET A 149 -7.07 -4.26 3.08
C MET A 149 -8.33 -4.23 2.20
N THR A 150 -8.42 -3.30 1.26
CA THR A 150 -9.58 -3.17 0.35
C THR A 150 -9.36 -3.85 -1.00
N HIS A 151 -8.30 -4.66 -1.14
CA HIS A 151 -7.94 -5.31 -2.39
C HIS A 151 -8.98 -6.35 -2.81
N ILE A 152 -9.21 -6.52 -4.11
CA ILE A 152 -10.21 -7.48 -4.65
C ILE A 152 -9.87 -8.94 -4.34
N THR A 153 -8.59 -9.26 -4.15
CA THR A 153 -8.09 -10.60 -3.86
C THR A 153 -8.03 -10.84 -2.36
N GLU A 154 -8.81 -11.80 -1.87
CA GLU A 154 -8.93 -12.13 -0.45
C GLU A 154 -7.60 -12.53 0.22
N GLY A 155 -6.70 -13.21 -0.51
CA GLY A 155 -5.39 -13.56 0.01
C GLY A 155 -4.54 -12.34 0.35
N ILE A 156 -4.67 -11.27 -0.44
CA ILE A 156 -4.00 -9.98 -0.19
C ILE A 156 -4.63 -9.30 1.03
N GLN A 157 -5.96 -9.30 1.13
CA GLN A 157 -6.67 -8.78 2.30
C GLN A 157 -6.22 -9.51 3.58
N GLU A 158 -6.11 -10.84 3.56
CA GLU A 158 -5.69 -11.62 4.73
C GLU A 158 -4.23 -11.35 5.12
N ASP A 159 -3.32 -11.23 4.16
CA ASP A 159 -1.92 -10.89 4.44
C ASP A 159 -1.77 -9.43 4.93
N SER A 160 -2.61 -8.52 4.46
CA SER A 160 -2.63 -7.12 4.93
C SER A 160 -2.95 -7.01 6.43
N LEU A 161 -3.76 -7.92 6.98
CA LEU A 161 -4.05 -7.95 8.40
C LEU A 161 -2.82 -8.33 9.25
N LYS A 162 -1.87 -9.08 8.68
CA LYS A 162 -0.59 -9.38 9.34
C LYS A 162 0.31 -8.15 9.34
N VAL A 163 0.32 -7.39 8.23
CA VAL A 163 1.01 -6.09 8.16
C VAL A 163 0.44 -5.13 9.19
N LEU A 164 -0.89 -5.05 9.31
CA LEU A 164 -1.59 -4.26 10.31
C LEU A 164 -1.17 -4.63 11.74
N ASP A 165 -1.09 -5.93 12.05
CA ASP A 165 -0.65 -6.40 13.39
C ASP A 165 0.74 -5.86 13.73
N ILE A 166 1.70 -5.94 12.80
CA ILE A 166 3.08 -5.45 12.99
C ILE A 166 3.08 -3.94 13.23
N LEU A 167 2.36 -3.18 12.42
CA LEU A 167 2.32 -1.72 12.52
C LEU A 167 1.61 -1.26 13.80
N LEU A 168 0.59 -1.99 14.24
CA LEU A 168 -0.11 -1.69 15.50
C LEU A 168 0.77 -1.97 16.72
N GLU A 169 1.58 -3.02 16.65
CA GLU A 169 2.53 -3.37 17.72
C GLU A 169 3.68 -2.36 17.81
N GLN A 170 4.29 -1.99 16.67
CA GLN A 170 5.51 -1.16 16.66
C GLN A 170 5.23 0.35 16.59
N TYR A 171 4.12 0.76 15.97
CA TYR A 171 3.80 2.18 15.71
C TYR A 171 2.34 2.55 16.04
N PRO A 172 1.86 2.27 17.26
CA PRO A 172 0.44 2.48 17.63
C PRO A 172 -0.01 3.94 17.46
N ALA A 173 0.84 4.92 17.78
CA ALA A 173 0.49 6.34 17.64
C ALA A 173 0.34 6.76 16.17
N LEU A 174 1.22 6.27 15.28
CA LEU A 174 1.18 6.63 13.86
C LEU A 174 -0.02 6.00 13.16
N ILE A 175 -0.36 4.74 13.49
CA ILE A 175 -1.48 4.04 12.86
C ILE A 175 -2.84 4.57 13.33
N THR A 176 -2.97 4.90 14.62
CA THR A 176 -4.20 5.47 15.18
C THR A 176 -4.48 6.89 14.67
N GLY A 177 -3.43 7.65 14.31
CA GLY A 177 -3.55 8.93 13.60
C GLY A 177 -4.24 8.83 12.23
N ARG A 178 -4.41 7.62 11.67
CA ARG A 178 -5.13 7.35 10.41
C ARG A 178 -6.47 6.61 10.61
N SER A 179 -7.03 6.69 11.82
CA SER A 179 -8.28 5.99 12.21
C SER A 179 -9.46 6.21 11.27
N SER A 180 -9.65 7.43 10.76
CA SER A 180 -10.77 7.74 9.86
C SER A 180 -10.77 6.92 8.56
N ILE A 181 -9.59 6.53 8.07
CA ILE A 181 -9.43 5.71 6.87
C ILE A 181 -9.49 4.24 7.25
N LEU A 182 -8.73 3.82 8.26
CA LEU A 182 -8.62 2.41 8.63
C LEU A 182 -9.94 1.83 9.15
N LEU A 183 -10.74 2.61 9.88
CA LEU A 183 -12.06 2.18 10.32
C LEU A 183 -12.99 1.87 9.14
N LYS A 184 -12.88 2.60 8.02
CA LYS A 184 -13.65 2.27 6.81
C LYS A 184 -13.20 0.95 6.22
N ASN A 185 -11.88 0.75 6.12
CA ASN A 185 -11.31 -0.49 5.60
C ASN A 185 -11.76 -1.70 6.45
N PHE A 186 -11.82 -1.56 7.78
CA PHE A 186 -12.36 -2.60 8.66
C PHE A 186 -13.83 -2.93 8.36
N VAL A 187 -14.67 -1.92 8.11
CA VAL A 187 -16.07 -2.11 7.74
C VAL A 187 -16.17 -2.80 6.37
N GLU A 188 -15.36 -2.39 5.39
CA GLU A 188 -15.31 -2.99 4.06
C GLU A 188 -14.82 -4.45 4.06
N LEU A 189 -13.97 -4.82 5.01
CA LEU A 189 -13.50 -6.20 5.19
C LEU A 189 -14.60 -7.14 5.69
N ILE A 190 -15.59 -6.65 6.45
CA ILE A 190 -16.66 -7.47 7.05
C ILE A 190 -18.02 -7.28 6.36
N SER A 191 -18.15 -6.24 5.55
CA SER A 191 -19.40 -5.86 4.88
C SER A 191 -19.13 -5.19 3.54
N HIS A 192 -20.03 -5.39 2.58
CA HIS A 192 -19.97 -4.72 1.29
C HIS A 192 -21.14 -3.77 1.13
N GLN A 193 -20.87 -2.63 0.51
CA GLN A 193 -21.90 -1.67 0.12
C GLN A 193 -22.60 -2.18 -1.14
N GLN A 194 -23.90 -2.49 -1.04
CA GLN A 194 -24.69 -2.77 -2.23
C GLN A 194 -25.11 -1.44 -2.86
N LEU A 195 -24.59 -1.18 -4.06
CA LEU A 195 -25.20 -0.20 -4.95
C LEU A 195 -26.38 -0.89 -5.62
N SER A 196 -27.59 -0.63 -5.14
CA SER A 196 -28.81 -1.12 -5.78
C SER A 196 -28.87 -0.59 -7.22
N LYS A 197 -28.46 -1.40 -8.20
CA LYS A 197 -28.79 -1.21 -9.61
C LYS A 197 -30.25 -1.63 -9.81
N GLY A 198 -31.16 -0.87 -9.23
CA GLY A 198 -32.59 -1.12 -9.30
C GLY A 198 -33.33 0.21 -9.32
N LEU A 199 -34.11 0.39 -10.39
CA LEU A 199 -35.04 1.47 -10.73
C LEU A 199 -35.16 2.68 -9.79
N ILE A 200 -34.99 3.86 -10.39
CA ILE A 200 -35.70 5.13 -10.15
C ILE A 200 -36.65 5.10 -8.94
N ASN A 201 -36.12 5.21 -7.73
CA ASN A 201 -36.89 5.76 -6.63
C ASN A 201 -35.98 6.49 -5.65
N ARG A 202 -36.51 7.59 -5.14
CA ARG A 202 -35.77 8.76 -4.62
C ARG A 202 -35.01 8.57 -3.31
N ASP A 203 -34.82 7.35 -2.84
CA ASP A 203 -34.10 7.09 -1.60
C ASP A 203 -32.92 6.13 -1.85
N ARG A 204 -31.76 6.71 -2.18
CA ARG A 204 -30.49 5.97 -2.29
C ARG A 204 -29.97 5.62 -0.90
N SER A 205 -30.70 4.81 -0.16
CA SER A 205 -30.23 4.27 1.11
C SER A 205 -29.15 3.22 0.81
N GLN A 206 -27.89 3.59 1.09
CA GLN A 206 -26.73 2.71 0.96
C GLN A 206 -26.89 1.54 1.94
N SER A 207 -27.34 0.38 1.46
CA SER A 207 -27.48 -0.81 2.29
C SER A 207 -26.15 -1.57 2.37
N TRP A 208 -25.65 -1.73 3.59
CA TRP A 208 -24.48 -2.56 3.89
C TRP A 208 -24.96 -3.96 4.23
N ILE A 209 -24.39 -4.96 3.56
CA ILE A 209 -24.64 -6.39 3.80
C ILE A 209 -23.33 -7.04 4.25
N LEU A 210 -23.43 -8.00 5.17
CA LEU A 210 -22.27 -8.76 5.63
C LEU A 210 -21.64 -9.54 4.47
N SER A 211 -20.31 -9.53 4.41
CA SER A 211 -19.57 -10.27 3.41
C SER A 211 -19.77 -11.78 3.63
N VAL A 212 -20.34 -12.46 2.63
CA VAL A 212 -20.40 -13.93 2.59
C VAL A 212 -19.60 -14.37 1.38
N ASN A 213 -18.57 -15.18 1.60
CA ASN A 213 -17.72 -15.64 0.52
C ASN A 213 -17.52 -17.16 0.58
N PRO A 214 -18.29 -17.93 -0.23
CA PRO A 214 -18.27 -19.39 -0.17
C PRO A 214 -16.98 -20.01 -0.71
N ASN A 215 -16.18 -19.26 -1.51
CA ASN A 215 -14.95 -19.75 -2.11
C ASN A 215 -13.72 -19.57 -1.20
N ARG A 216 -13.91 -18.95 -0.05
CA ARG A 216 -12.82 -18.68 0.89
C ARG A 216 -12.45 -19.94 1.64
N ARG A 217 -11.14 -20.16 1.82
CA ARG A 217 -10.61 -21.26 2.67
C ARG A 217 -11.11 -21.20 4.11
N LEU A 218 -11.49 -20.01 4.57
CA LEU A 218 -11.93 -19.69 5.92
C LEU A 218 -13.42 -19.34 5.89
N THR A 219 -14.18 -19.80 6.88
CA THR A 219 -15.61 -19.47 6.95
C THR A 219 -15.82 -17.96 7.16
N SER A 220 -16.94 -17.42 6.65
CA SER A 220 -17.28 -16.00 6.83
C SER A 220 -17.35 -15.58 8.30
N GLN A 221 -17.69 -16.50 9.22
CA GLN A 221 -17.68 -16.22 10.66
C GLN A 221 -16.26 -16.12 11.21
N GLN A 222 -15.39 -17.08 10.89
CA GLN A 222 -14.00 -17.06 11.31
C GLN A 222 -13.25 -15.85 10.76
N TRP A 223 -13.53 -15.45 9.51
CA TRP A 223 -12.98 -14.22 8.95
C TRP A 223 -13.40 -12.99 9.75
N ARG A 224 -14.72 -12.82 9.98
CA ARG A 224 -15.23 -11.69 10.77
C ARG A 224 -14.62 -11.66 12.17
N LEU A 225 -14.49 -12.82 12.82
CA LEU A 225 -13.82 -12.90 14.11
C LEU A 225 -12.36 -12.42 14.02
N LYS A 226 -11.59 -12.87 13.03
CA LYS A 226 -10.20 -12.42 12.81
C LYS A 226 -10.09 -10.90 12.61
N VAL A 227 -11.04 -10.30 11.88
CA VAL A 227 -11.07 -8.86 11.62
C VAL A 227 -11.48 -8.10 12.89
N LEU A 228 -12.54 -8.53 13.57
CA LEU A 228 -13.06 -7.89 14.79
C LEU A 228 -12.06 -7.93 15.95
N VAL A 229 -11.28 -9.00 16.09
CA VAL A 229 -10.20 -9.07 17.09
C VAL A 229 -9.15 -7.99 16.83
N ARG A 230 -8.78 -7.76 15.56
CA ARG A 230 -7.82 -6.71 15.19
C ARG A 230 -8.40 -5.31 15.31
N LEU A 231 -9.68 -5.15 14.95
CA LEU A 231 -10.41 -3.90 15.18
C LEU A 231 -10.45 -3.56 16.67
N SER A 232 -10.70 -4.54 17.54
CA SER A 232 -10.67 -4.34 19.00
C SER A 232 -9.31 -3.86 19.47
N LYS A 233 -8.21 -4.51 19.05
CA LYS A 233 -6.85 -4.05 19.35
C LYS A 233 -6.58 -2.64 18.84
N PHE A 234 -7.05 -2.32 17.63
CA PHE A 234 -6.90 -1.00 17.04
C PHE A 234 -7.65 0.08 17.84
N LEU A 235 -8.89 -0.20 18.25
CA LEU A 235 -9.69 0.70 19.08
C LEU A 235 -9.10 0.85 20.48
N GLN A 236 -8.53 -0.21 21.05
CA GLN A 236 -7.80 -0.13 22.32
C GLN A 236 -6.59 0.80 22.20
N ALA A 237 -5.77 0.64 21.17
CA ALA A 237 -4.65 1.55 20.92
C ALA A 237 -5.10 3.01 20.71
N LEU A 238 -6.26 3.21 20.08
CA LEU A 238 -6.85 4.54 19.90
C LEU A 238 -7.31 5.16 21.23
N ALA A 239 -7.91 4.35 22.12
CA ALA A 239 -8.31 4.78 23.45
C ALA A 239 -7.08 5.12 24.33
N ASP A 240 -6.06 4.27 24.31
CA ASP A 240 -4.80 4.47 25.04
C ASP A 240 -4.01 5.68 24.50
N GLY A 241 -4.10 5.98 23.20
CA GLY A 241 -3.52 7.18 22.62
C GLY A 241 -4.22 8.47 23.10
N SER A 242 -5.54 8.42 23.24
CA SER A 242 -6.36 9.55 23.72
C SER A 242 -6.11 9.87 25.20
N SER A 243 -5.83 8.86 26.04
CA SER A 243 -5.47 9.08 27.44
C SER A 243 -4.07 9.70 27.60
N ARG A 244 -3.08 9.25 26.83
CA ARG A 244 -1.70 9.78 26.90
C ARG A 244 -1.58 11.25 26.47
N LEU A 245 -2.35 11.69 25.48
CA LEU A 245 -2.38 13.10 25.08
C LEU A 245 -2.86 14.00 26.23
N ARG A 246 -3.83 13.53 27.03
CA ARG A 246 -4.33 14.28 28.20
C ARG A 246 -3.30 14.38 29.33
N GLU A 247 -2.49 13.34 29.55
CA GLU A 247 -1.42 13.36 30.57
C GLU A 247 -0.29 14.32 30.17
N SER A 248 0.07 14.40 28.88
CA SER A 248 1.09 15.33 28.39
C SER A 248 0.64 16.79 28.43
N GLU A 249 -0.64 17.07 28.23
CA GLU A 249 -1.22 18.42 28.39
C GLU A 249 -1.30 18.84 29.88
N GLY A 250 -1.38 17.87 30.81
CA GLY A 250 -1.38 18.12 32.26
C GLY A 250 -0.05 18.63 32.84
N LEU A 251 1.05 18.56 32.08
CA LEU A 251 2.37 19.10 32.48
C LEU A 251 2.63 20.52 31.93
N GLN A 252 1.66 21.11 31.23
CA GLN A 252 1.76 22.44 30.64
C GLN A 252 0.54 23.28 31.05
N GLU A 253 0.42 23.59 32.34
CA GLU A 253 -0.66 24.43 32.86
C GLU A 253 -0.56 25.88 32.35
N GLN A 254 -1.59 26.38 31.65
CA GLN A 254 -2.59 27.30 32.23
C GLN A 254 -3.59 27.87 31.19
N LYS A 255 -4.83 27.95 31.67
CA LYS A 255 -6.00 28.78 31.31
C LYS A 255 -7.03 28.28 30.28
N GLU A 256 -8.20 27.99 30.86
CA GLU A 256 -9.57 28.00 30.30
C GLU A 256 -10.11 26.72 29.62
N ASN A 257 -10.47 25.72 30.43
CA ASN A 257 -11.85 25.21 30.54
C ASN A 257 -11.96 24.15 31.67
N PRO A 258 -12.98 24.21 32.55
CA PRO A 258 -13.12 23.24 33.63
C PRO A 258 -13.62 21.89 33.10
N HIS A 259 -12.78 20.87 33.21
CA HIS A 259 -13.11 19.43 33.26
C HIS A 259 -14.02 18.86 32.16
N ALA A 260 -13.44 18.54 31.00
CA ALA A 260 -13.98 17.50 30.13
C ALA A 260 -13.69 16.11 30.72
N THR A 261 -14.36 15.75 31.82
CA THR A 261 -14.29 14.42 32.42
C THR A 261 -14.88 13.42 31.41
N SER A 262 -14.03 12.57 30.83
CA SER A 262 -14.49 11.51 29.93
C SER A 262 -15.12 10.42 30.78
N ASN A 263 -16.44 10.49 30.99
CA ASN A 263 -17.17 9.46 31.71
C ASN A 263 -17.14 8.16 30.89
N SER A 264 -16.56 7.09 31.45
CA SER A 264 -16.62 5.76 30.85
C SER A 264 -18.06 5.25 30.90
N ILE A 265 -18.66 5.01 29.74
CA ILE A 265 -19.99 4.41 29.64
C ILE A 265 -19.81 2.89 29.62
N PHE A 266 -20.33 2.21 30.64
CA PHE A 266 -20.41 0.76 30.66
C PHE A 266 -21.65 0.30 29.89
N ILE A 267 -21.44 -0.34 28.75
CA ILE A 267 -22.52 -0.85 27.89
C ILE A 267 -22.56 -2.37 28.02
N ASN A 268 -23.66 -2.89 28.54
CA ASN A 268 -23.97 -4.30 28.44
C ASN A 268 -24.70 -4.55 27.11
N TRP A 269 -23.97 -5.07 26.12
CA TRP A 269 -24.51 -5.30 24.78
C TRP A 269 -25.68 -6.29 24.75
N LYS A 270 -25.82 -7.19 25.74
CA LYS A 270 -26.99 -8.09 25.84
C LYS A 270 -28.24 -7.34 26.27
N GLU A 271 -28.10 -6.42 27.23
CA GLU A 271 -29.21 -5.59 27.72
C GLU A 271 -29.59 -4.53 26.69
N HIS A 272 -28.60 -3.93 26.01
CA HIS A 272 -28.85 -3.01 24.89
C HIS A 272 -29.55 -3.67 23.71
N ALA A 273 -29.17 -4.90 23.34
CA ALA A 273 -29.84 -5.63 22.25
C ALA A 273 -31.31 -5.98 22.57
N ASN A 274 -31.68 -6.01 23.85
CA ASN A 274 -33.03 -6.26 24.34
C ASN A 274 -33.79 -4.95 24.66
N ASP A 275 -33.31 -3.79 24.21
CA ASP A 275 -33.84 -2.44 24.51
C ASP A 275 -33.92 -2.09 26.01
N GLN A 276 -33.21 -2.83 26.88
CA GLN A 276 -33.21 -2.60 28.33
C GLN A 276 -32.22 -1.50 28.74
N GLN A 277 -31.20 -1.24 27.91
CA GLN A 277 -30.21 -0.18 28.13
C GLN A 277 -30.16 0.72 26.89
N HIS A 278 -30.47 2.01 27.06
CA HIS A 278 -30.39 2.99 25.97
C HIS A 278 -29.05 3.72 26.03
N ILE A 279 -28.27 3.71 24.93
CA ILE A 279 -27.03 4.49 24.84
C ILE A 279 -27.39 5.94 24.49
N GLN A 280 -27.43 6.82 25.47
CA GLN A 280 -27.45 8.26 25.23
C GLN A 280 -26.03 8.74 24.99
N VAL A 281 -25.65 8.82 23.72
CA VAL A 281 -24.43 9.53 23.34
C VAL A 281 -24.66 11.01 23.72
N TYR A 282 -23.73 11.59 24.52
CA TYR A 282 -23.73 13.00 24.96
C TYR A 282 -24.55 13.41 26.19
N GLU A 283 -24.99 12.49 27.05
CA GLU A 283 -25.81 12.80 28.23
C GLU A 283 -25.17 13.80 29.24
N ASN A 284 -23.83 13.94 29.22
CA ASN A 284 -23.07 14.84 30.11
C ASN A 284 -22.20 15.88 29.37
N GLY A 285 -22.35 16.01 28.04
CA GLY A 285 -21.51 16.91 27.24
C GLY A 285 -22.28 18.16 26.83
N GLY A 286 -22.13 19.27 27.56
CA GLY A 286 -22.70 20.59 27.21
C GLY A 286 -22.15 21.21 25.91
N SER A 287 -21.49 20.43 25.06
CA SER A 287 -20.95 20.84 23.77
C SER A 287 -21.62 20.03 22.66
N GLN A 288 -22.30 20.73 21.75
CA GLN A 288 -22.74 20.16 20.48
C GLN A 288 -21.54 19.46 19.81
N PRO A 289 -21.70 18.23 19.29
CA PRO A 289 -20.59 17.48 18.72
C PRO A 289 -19.99 18.25 17.53
N ASN A 290 -18.67 18.28 17.43
CA ASN A 290 -18.02 18.53 16.15
C ASN A 290 -18.33 17.31 15.26
N VAL A 291 -19.39 17.40 14.45
CA VAL A 291 -19.99 16.30 13.67
C VAL A 291 -19.12 15.91 12.46
N SER A 292 -17.81 15.79 12.63
CA SER A 292 -16.93 15.24 11.59
C SER A 292 -16.66 13.74 11.80
N SER A 293 -17.56 13.00 12.45
CA SER A 293 -17.52 11.53 12.39
C SER A 293 -18.28 11.05 11.16
N GLN A 294 -17.57 10.40 10.24
CA GLN A 294 -18.17 9.74 9.07
C GLN A 294 -18.85 8.41 9.44
N PHE A 295 -18.81 8.00 10.71
CA PHE A 295 -19.41 6.78 11.22
C PHE A 295 -20.58 7.11 12.15
N ARG A 296 -21.76 6.59 11.82
CA ARG A 296 -22.96 6.65 12.65
C ARG A 296 -23.33 5.23 13.06
N LEU A 297 -23.50 4.99 14.36
CA LEU A 297 -24.18 3.79 14.82
C LEU A 297 -25.61 3.82 14.26
N ARG A 298 -26.08 2.71 13.68
CA ARG A 298 -27.50 2.60 13.33
C ARG A 298 -28.28 2.64 14.63
N TYR A 299 -29.26 3.54 14.75
CA TYR A 299 -30.27 3.42 15.79
C TYR A 299 -30.98 2.08 15.59
N LEU A 300 -31.19 1.34 16.69
CA LEU A 300 -32.16 0.26 16.68
C LEU A 300 -33.48 0.91 16.29
N VAL A 301 -33.98 0.63 15.08
CA VAL A 301 -35.34 1.02 14.72
C VAL A 301 -36.22 0.16 15.61
N GLY A 302 -36.77 0.79 16.65
CA GLY A 302 -37.74 0.17 17.54
C GLY A 302 -38.80 -0.55 16.71
N GLY A 303 -39.03 -1.81 17.07
CA GLY A 303 -39.89 -2.69 16.31
C GLY A 303 -41.27 -2.09 16.11
N LEU A 304 -41.73 -2.11 14.85
CA LEU A 304 -43.14 -2.24 14.50
C LEU A 304 -43.22 -2.87 13.10
N SER A 305 -43.76 -4.08 13.08
CA SER A 305 -44.38 -4.80 11.95
C SER A 305 -43.55 -5.12 10.71
N GLY A 306 -43.29 -6.41 10.52
CA GLY A 306 -42.84 -7.01 9.26
C GLY A 306 -42.34 -8.42 9.49
N VAL A 307 -43.26 -9.35 9.74
CA VAL A 307 -42.97 -10.80 9.69
C VAL A 307 -42.44 -11.10 8.30
N ASP A 308 -41.17 -11.49 8.19
CA ASP A 308 -40.66 -12.18 7.01
C ASP A 308 -40.19 -13.56 7.47
N GLU A 309 -41.11 -14.52 7.37
CA GLU A 309 -40.82 -15.93 7.30
C GLU A 309 -39.85 -16.17 6.14
N GLY A 310 -38.64 -16.63 6.44
CA GLY A 310 -37.73 -17.02 5.38
C GLY A 310 -36.41 -17.53 5.91
N LEU A 311 -36.20 -18.83 5.72
CA LEU A 311 -34.92 -19.55 5.79
C LEU A 311 -34.53 -20.12 7.16
N SER A 312 -35.41 -20.98 7.68
CA SER A 312 -34.95 -22.27 8.19
C SER A 312 -34.70 -23.23 7.00
N SER A 313 -33.51 -23.80 6.92
CA SER A 313 -33.30 -25.11 6.29
C SER A 313 -32.08 -25.78 6.92
N THR A 314 -32.36 -26.98 7.43
CA THR A 314 -31.51 -28.16 7.67
C THR A 314 -30.11 -28.15 7.07
#